data_AF-A0ABD5XL10-F1
#
_entry.id   AF-A0ABD5XL10-F1
#
_cell.length_a   1.000
_cell.length_b   1.000
_cell.length_c   1.000
_cell.angle_alpha   90.00
_cell.angle_beta   90.00
_cell.angle_gamma   90.00
#
_symmetry.space_group_name_H-M   'P 1'
#
loop_
_entity.id
_entity.type
_entity.pdbx_description
1 polymer ?
#
loop_
_entity_poly.entity_id
_entity_poly.type
_entity_poly.pdbx_seq_one_letter_code
_entity_poly.pdbx_strand_id
1 'polypeptide(L)'
;MDTEVKEGIDDEEGYFAHEISKQKLFAETPGRVQYLNRKSPNGEVEHRLYQTADARLKFDRLEAEGDVFSCDTEIAELPESNSYSVTIVWKPDQLKMGVKSEDMDQMKRDVCDEPVGRTRRDDNGNLVRIGDSGVEVGDYQVHVDGERVLKPTAIEMAEFNFKKADHLLRAADSEEFLIETTIVQQMIGLMVTVIETYLKEKYVELSRENLSEQETINSLLQIYPGDEKKLRKVGKKRGLDPAEFATMREMNFQDISNAHKVYNSGLGFNLQQFLNSNGFRPAIEKNINRRHEIIHEGPDKAMLETSGPDGTPVFADKEYGENLVSEFSECISRLEQKLEAQDFS
;
A
#
# COMPACT_ATOMS: atom_id res chain seq x y z
N MET A 1 -4.98 43.13 7.14
CA MET A 1 -5.56 42.49 5.94
C MET A 1 -4.61 41.36 5.62
N ASP A 2 -5.09 40.12 5.59
CA ASP A 2 -4.22 38.99 5.29
C ASP A 2 -3.86 39.07 3.80
N THR A 3 -2.59 39.32 3.50
CA THR A 3 -2.09 39.37 2.12
C THR A 3 -1.65 37.97 1.73
N GLU A 4 -2.03 37.53 0.54
CA GLU A 4 -1.76 36.18 0.05
C GLU A 4 -1.11 36.29 -1.33
N VAL A 5 0.10 35.74 -1.48
CA VAL A 5 0.83 35.69 -2.75
C VAL A 5 1.04 34.22 -3.12
N LYS A 6 0.70 33.87 -4.36
CA LYS A 6 0.60 32.50 -4.84
C LYS A 6 1.12 32.38 -6.25
N GLU A 7 1.92 31.35 -6.50
CA GLU A 7 2.33 30.92 -7.84
C GLU A 7 2.44 29.40 -7.85
N GLY A 8 1.93 28.77 -8.91
CA GLY A 8 2.04 27.32 -9.11
C GLY A 8 1.28 26.43 -8.13
N ILE A 9 0.20 26.90 -7.49
CA ILE A 9 -0.59 26.07 -6.55
C ILE A 9 -1.12 24.76 -7.15
N ASP A 10 -1.40 24.77 -8.45
CA ASP A 10 -1.91 23.60 -9.16
C ASP A 10 -0.79 22.87 -9.92
N ASP A 11 0.47 23.30 -9.76
CA ASP A 11 1.65 22.75 -10.43
C ASP A 11 2.43 21.81 -9.50
N GLU A 12 3.27 20.95 -10.08
CA GLU A 12 4.16 20.03 -9.36
C GLU A 12 5.16 20.75 -8.45
N GLU A 13 5.55 21.97 -8.83
CA GLU A 13 6.35 22.88 -8.02
C GLU A 13 5.63 24.22 -7.84
N GLY A 14 5.76 24.81 -6.67
CA GLY A 14 5.12 26.08 -6.41
C GLY A 14 5.52 26.71 -5.10
N TYR A 15 4.95 27.89 -4.85
CA TYR A 15 5.12 28.57 -3.58
C TYR A 15 3.82 29.23 -3.10
N PHE A 16 3.76 29.37 -1.79
CA PHE A 16 2.68 30.02 -1.09
C PHE A 16 3.26 30.91 0.01
N ALA A 17 2.89 32.19 0.01
CA ALA A 17 3.24 33.11 1.09
C ALA A 17 1.97 33.73 1.68
N HIS A 18 1.89 33.73 3.01
CA HIS A 18 0.72 34.21 3.74
C HIS A 18 1.12 34.94 5.01
N GLU A 19 0.49 36.08 5.25
CA GLU A 19 0.64 36.83 6.50
C GLU A 19 -0.48 36.45 7.48
N ILE A 20 -0.09 36.02 8.68
CA ILE A 20 -1.00 35.65 9.76
C ILE A 20 -0.80 36.61 10.93
N SER A 21 -1.88 37.25 11.39
CA SER A 21 -1.83 38.09 12.59
C SER A 21 -1.57 37.29 13.87
N LYS A 22 -0.93 37.91 14.87
CA LYS A 22 -0.71 37.30 16.21
C LYS A 22 -1.98 36.70 16.81
N GLN A 23 -3.08 37.45 16.75
CA GLN A 23 -4.35 37.05 17.35
C GLN A 23 -4.90 35.77 16.73
N LYS A 24 -4.65 35.54 15.43
CA LYS A 24 -5.03 34.32 14.74
C LYS A 24 -4.05 33.19 15.04
N LEU A 25 -2.75 33.45 14.94
CA LEU A 25 -1.70 32.44 15.09
C LEU A 25 -1.61 31.86 16.50
N PHE A 26 -1.99 32.63 17.52
CA PHE A 26 -1.98 32.22 18.92
C PHE A 26 -3.38 32.26 19.55
N ALA A 27 -4.44 32.13 18.74
CA ALA A 27 -5.79 32.05 19.25
C ALA A 27 -5.92 30.80 20.15
N GLU A 28 -6.21 30.99 21.44
CA GLU A 28 -6.57 29.90 22.36
C GLU A 28 -7.93 29.32 21.96
N THR A 29 -7.92 28.51 20.91
CA THR A 29 -9.11 27.82 20.40
C THR A 29 -8.93 26.34 20.67
N PRO A 30 -9.87 25.66 21.33
CA PRO A 30 -9.80 24.21 21.46
C PRO A 30 -9.89 23.59 20.05
N GLY A 31 -8.79 23.02 19.54
CA GLY A 31 -8.77 22.30 18.27
C GLY A 31 -7.81 22.86 17.22
N ARG A 32 -7.96 22.39 15.97
CA ARG A 32 -7.14 22.84 14.83
C ARG A 32 -7.67 24.16 14.29
N VAL A 33 -6.86 25.23 14.33
CA VAL A 33 -7.16 26.49 13.64
C VAL A 33 -6.70 26.36 12.20
N GLN A 34 -7.63 26.36 11.24
CA GLN A 34 -7.31 26.23 9.83
C GLN A 34 -7.10 27.61 9.19
N TYR A 35 -5.91 27.83 8.62
CA TYR A 35 -5.54 29.05 7.91
C TYR A 35 -5.72 28.91 6.39
N LEU A 36 -5.48 27.70 5.86
CA LEU A 36 -5.68 27.37 4.45
C LEU A 36 -6.35 26.01 4.32
N ASN A 37 -7.36 25.94 3.46
CA ASN A 37 -7.89 24.71 2.90
C ASN A 37 -8.15 24.93 1.42
N ARG A 38 -7.30 24.40 0.54
CA ARG A 38 -7.47 24.58 -0.89
C ARG A 38 -7.31 23.27 -1.62
N LYS A 39 -8.27 23.01 -2.51
CA LYS A 39 -8.20 21.93 -3.48
C LYS A 39 -7.86 22.51 -4.85
N SER A 40 -7.07 21.79 -5.64
CA SER A 40 -6.87 22.10 -7.05
C SER A 40 -8.21 22.00 -7.81
N PRO A 41 -8.38 22.64 -8.98
CA PRO A 41 -9.63 22.61 -9.75
C PRO A 41 -10.12 21.20 -10.10
N ASN A 42 -9.20 20.26 -10.32
CA ASN A 42 -9.48 18.85 -10.57
C ASN A 42 -9.62 18.01 -9.28
N GLY A 43 -9.38 18.61 -8.12
CA GLY A 43 -9.44 17.94 -6.82
C GLY A 43 -8.33 16.91 -6.60
N GLU A 44 -7.27 16.94 -7.41
CA GLU A 44 -6.12 16.03 -7.30
C GLU A 44 -5.14 16.43 -6.21
N VAL A 45 -5.06 17.71 -5.84
CA VAL A 45 -4.15 18.19 -4.80
C VAL A 45 -4.93 18.97 -3.76
N GLU A 46 -4.71 18.67 -2.48
CA GLU A 46 -5.25 19.42 -1.35
C GLU A 46 -4.11 19.97 -0.47
N HIS A 47 -4.13 21.28 -0.26
CA HIS A 47 -3.20 22.01 0.58
C HIS A 47 -3.90 22.46 1.86
N ARG A 48 -3.33 22.10 3.02
CA ARG A 48 -3.88 22.45 4.34
C ARG A 48 -2.82 23.12 5.19
N LEU A 49 -3.05 24.37 5.58
CA LEU A 49 -2.24 25.06 6.60
C LEU A 49 -3.08 25.21 7.86
N TYR A 50 -2.61 24.68 8.98
CA TYR A 50 -3.33 24.74 10.24
C TYR A 50 -2.41 24.74 11.45
N GLN A 51 -2.90 25.25 12.57
CA GLN A 51 -2.25 25.12 13.87
C GLN A 51 -2.68 23.84 14.57
N THR A 52 -1.72 23.16 15.18
CA THR A 52 -1.95 21.98 16.05
C THR A 52 -2.12 22.40 17.51
N ALA A 53 -2.65 21.49 18.34
CA ALA A 53 -2.95 21.77 19.75
C ALA A 53 -1.69 22.06 20.60
N ASP A 54 -0.53 21.58 20.16
CA ASP A 54 0.79 21.78 20.77
C ASP A 54 1.52 23.03 20.23
N ALA A 55 0.77 23.98 19.66
CA ALA A 55 1.31 25.23 19.12
C ALA A 55 2.43 25.00 18.09
N ARG A 56 2.20 24.07 17.15
CA ARG A 56 2.96 23.97 15.90
C ARG A 56 2.09 24.49 14.76
N LEU A 57 2.74 25.13 13.79
CA LEU A 57 2.12 25.38 12.50
C LEU A 57 2.43 24.18 11.61
N LYS A 58 1.43 23.63 10.93
CA LYS A 58 1.55 22.44 10.10
C LYS A 58 0.98 22.68 8.71
N PHE A 59 1.73 22.27 7.69
CA PHE A 59 1.30 22.27 6.31
C PHE A 59 1.29 20.84 5.76
N ASP A 60 0.14 20.42 5.25
CA ASP A 60 -0.02 19.16 4.53
C ASP A 60 -0.27 19.43 3.04
N ARG A 61 0.47 18.75 2.16
CA ARG A 61 0.19 18.63 0.73
C ARG A 61 -0.23 17.18 0.46
N LEU A 62 -1.48 17.01 0.04
CA LEU A 62 -2.14 15.72 -0.15
C LEU A 62 -2.43 15.53 -1.64
N GLU A 63 -1.83 14.53 -2.27
CA GLU A 63 -2.13 14.17 -3.67
C GLU A 63 -3.15 13.03 -3.72
N ALA A 64 -4.10 13.06 -4.64
CA ALA A 64 -5.28 12.19 -4.56
C ALA A 64 -4.96 10.69 -4.58
N GLU A 65 -3.91 10.32 -5.30
CA GLU A 65 -3.39 8.96 -5.45
C GLU A 65 -1.85 9.04 -5.39
N GLY A 66 -1.32 9.40 -4.23
CA GLY A 66 0.10 9.73 -4.13
C GLY A 66 0.58 9.95 -2.71
N ASP A 67 1.77 10.53 -2.63
CA ASP A 67 2.46 10.76 -1.38
C ASP A 67 1.88 11.95 -0.61
N VAL A 68 1.95 11.86 0.72
CA VAL A 68 1.61 12.94 1.62
C VAL A 68 2.88 13.58 2.12
N PHE A 69 3.08 14.85 1.77
CA PHE A 69 4.15 15.66 2.36
C PHE A 69 3.58 16.51 3.47
N SER A 70 4.25 16.48 4.62
CA SER A 70 3.82 17.20 5.80
C SER A 70 5.02 17.85 6.46
N CYS A 71 4.93 19.15 6.65
CA CYS A 71 5.95 19.95 7.30
C CYS A 71 5.35 20.68 8.48
N ASP A 72 6.05 20.69 9.61
CA ASP A 72 5.63 21.43 10.78
C ASP A 72 6.76 22.24 11.38
N THR A 73 6.39 23.39 11.96
CA THR A 73 7.32 24.31 12.61
C THR A 73 6.76 24.68 13.96
N GLU A 74 7.59 24.55 14.99
CA GLU A 74 7.25 25.02 16.34
C GLU A 74 7.17 26.55 16.36
N ILE A 75 6.00 27.08 16.72
CA ILE A 75 5.72 28.52 16.76
C ILE A 75 5.73 29.10 18.18
N ALA A 76 5.79 28.25 19.21
CA ALA A 76 5.80 28.67 20.63
C ALA A 76 7.00 29.58 20.99
N GLU A 77 8.14 29.41 20.31
CA GLU A 77 9.37 30.17 20.56
C GLU A 77 9.50 31.43 19.69
N LEU A 78 8.51 31.74 18.85
CA LEU A 78 8.60 32.92 18.00
C LEU A 78 8.51 34.20 18.84
N PRO A 79 9.33 35.22 18.54
CA PRO A 79 9.25 36.49 19.25
C PRO A 79 7.89 37.15 18.98
N GLU A 80 7.33 37.79 20.01
CA GLU A 80 6.04 38.46 19.88
C GLU A 80 6.09 39.53 18.80
N SER A 81 5.27 39.36 17.76
CA SER A 81 5.11 40.34 16.69
C SER A 81 3.64 40.51 16.33
N ASN A 82 3.30 41.59 15.61
CA ASN A 82 1.91 41.85 15.19
C ASN A 82 1.48 40.92 14.04
N SER A 83 2.43 40.49 13.22
CA SER A 83 2.24 39.66 12.04
C SER A 83 3.38 38.64 11.91
N TYR A 84 3.06 37.51 11.29
CA TYR A 84 4.01 36.46 10.94
C TYR A 84 3.83 36.14 9.47
N SER A 85 4.92 36.17 8.72
CA SER A 85 4.99 35.70 7.34
C SER A 85 5.29 34.21 7.34
N VAL A 86 4.40 33.44 6.75
CA VAL A 86 4.57 32.01 6.47
C VAL A 86 4.90 31.88 5.00
N THR A 87 5.99 31.20 4.67
CA THR A 87 6.41 30.88 3.30
C THR A 87 6.51 29.37 3.16
N ILE A 88 5.84 28.83 2.16
CA ILE A 88 5.85 27.41 1.83
C ILE A 88 6.33 27.28 0.39
N VAL A 89 7.23 26.34 0.15
CA VAL A 89 7.75 26.00 -1.18
C VAL A 89 7.70 24.49 -1.31
N TRP A 90 7.21 23.98 -2.44
CA TRP A 90 7.20 22.55 -2.70
C TRP A 90 7.76 22.22 -4.08
N LYS A 91 8.24 20.98 -4.16
CA LYS A 91 8.68 20.24 -5.33
C LYS A 91 8.12 18.81 -5.22
N PRO A 92 8.20 17.98 -6.26
CA PRO A 92 7.71 16.60 -6.20
C PRO A 92 8.25 15.78 -5.03
N ASP A 93 9.49 16.02 -4.62
CA ASP A 93 10.22 15.24 -3.61
C ASP A 93 10.51 16.02 -2.32
N GLN A 94 10.02 17.26 -2.20
CA GLN A 94 10.44 18.14 -1.12
C GLN A 94 9.39 19.19 -0.77
N LEU A 95 9.16 19.36 0.52
CA LEU A 95 8.34 20.42 1.09
C LEU A 95 9.17 21.23 2.07
N LYS A 96 9.16 22.56 1.92
CA LYS A 96 9.81 23.50 2.84
C LYS A 96 8.78 24.45 3.41
N MET A 97 8.83 24.62 4.72
CA MET A 97 8.05 25.65 5.41
C MET A 97 8.99 26.59 6.14
N GLY A 98 8.66 27.88 6.11
CA GLY A 98 9.37 28.90 6.83
C GLY A 98 8.43 29.88 7.50
N VAL A 99 8.72 30.25 8.74
CA VAL A 99 7.97 31.25 9.50
C VAL A 99 8.92 32.37 9.94
N LYS A 100 8.51 33.61 9.71
CA LYS A 100 9.29 34.80 10.05
C LYS A 100 8.39 35.89 10.63
N SER A 101 8.80 36.52 11.72
CA SER A 101 8.19 37.79 12.17
C SER A 101 9.03 39.00 11.77
N GLU A 102 8.48 40.21 11.92
CA GLU A 102 9.21 41.46 11.65
C GLU A 102 10.48 41.59 12.50
N ASP A 103 10.44 41.06 13.72
CA ASP A 103 11.52 41.15 14.73
C ASP A 103 12.58 40.04 14.57
N MET A 104 12.45 39.17 13.57
CA MET A 104 13.43 38.12 13.28
C MET A 104 14.35 38.50 12.13
N ASP A 105 15.67 38.39 12.35
CA ASP A 105 16.66 38.55 11.29
C ASP A 105 16.60 37.39 10.28
N GLN A 106 16.28 36.19 10.75
CA GLN A 106 16.24 34.96 9.96
C GLN A 106 14.89 34.26 10.10
N MET A 107 14.47 33.59 9.03
CA MET A 107 13.27 32.76 9.02
C MET A 107 13.57 31.41 9.69
N LYS A 108 12.72 30.97 10.63
CA LYS A 108 12.75 29.58 11.12
C LYS A 108 12.26 28.69 9.98
N ARG A 109 13.03 27.69 9.59
CA ARG A 109 12.75 26.85 8.41
C ARG A 109 12.80 25.39 8.79
N ASP A 110 11.83 24.65 8.28
CA ASP A 110 11.79 23.20 8.32
C ASP A 110 11.72 22.65 6.89
N VAL A 111 12.36 21.50 6.70
CA VAL A 111 12.50 20.83 5.40
C VAL A 111 12.05 19.39 5.58
N CYS A 112 11.14 18.96 4.72
CA CYS A 112 10.57 17.62 4.72
C CYS A 112 10.77 17.01 3.35
N ASP A 113 11.75 16.10 3.29
CA ASP A 113 12.23 15.46 2.06
C ASP A 113 11.73 14.02 1.92
N GLU A 114 10.91 13.56 2.88
CA GLU A 114 10.33 12.22 2.88
C GLU A 114 8.81 12.31 3.06
N PRO A 115 8.04 11.49 2.32
CA PRO A 115 6.61 11.41 2.50
C PRO A 115 6.27 10.79 3.86
N VAL A 116 5.27 11.36 4.53
CA VAL A 116 4.79 10.90 5.85
C VAL A 116 3.61 9.94 5.74
N GLY A 117 3.34 9.41 4.56
CA GLY A 117 2.19 8.57 4.27
C GLY A 117 1.74 8.75 2.83
N ARG A 118 0.59 8.17 2.51
CA ARG A 118 -0.02 8.23 1.18
C ARG A 118 -1.48 8.58 1.26
N THR A 119 -2.06 8.95 0.13
CA THR A 119 -3.49 9.26 -0.01
C THR A 119 -4.09 8.42 -1.12
N ARG A 120 -5.35 8.04 -0.91
CA ARG A 120 -6.15 7.20 -1.80
C ARG A 120 -7.56 7.78 -1.88
N ARG A 121 -8.24 7.62 -3.02
CA ARG A 121 -9.68 7.83 -3.09
C ARG A 121 -10.43 6.60 -2.57
N ASP A 122 -11.40 6.83 -1.70
CA ASP A 122 -12.39 5.80 -1.36
C ASP A 122 -13.40 5.61 -2.51
N ASP A 123 -14.25 4.59 -2.38
CA ASP A 123 -15.31 4.27 -3.35
C ASP A 123 -16.32 5.44 -3.56
N ASN A 124 -16.32 6.45 -2.68
CA ASN A 124 -17.16 7.65 -2.75
C ASN A 124 -16.41 8.87 -3.32
N GLY A 125 -15.14 8.73 -3.70
CA GLY A 125 -14.29 9.80 -4.22
C GLY A 125 -13.64 10.71 -3.16
N ASN A 126 -13.78 10.40 -1.87
CA ASN A 126 -13.14 11.14 -0.78
C ASN A 126 -11.66 10.76 -0.66
N LEU A 127 -10.82 11.73 -0.29
CA LEU A 127 -9.41 11.48 0.01
C LEU A 127 -9.25 10.89 1.41
N VAL A 128 -8.66 9.70 1.47
CA VAL A 128 -8.28 9.01 2.69
C VAL A 128 -6.75 9.04 2.79
N ARG A 129 -6.24 9.56 3.91
CA ARG A 129 -4.83 9.45 4.27
C ARG A 129 -4.55 8.10 4.93
N ILE A 130 -3.49 7.43 4.48
CA ILE A 130 -3.01 6.16 4.99
C ILE A 130 -1.59 6.36 5.51
N GLY A 131 -1.39 6.02 6.79
CA GLY A 131 -0.12 6.21 7.47
C GLY A 131 0.12 7.63 7.99
N ASP A 132 1.16 7.75 8.81
CA ASP A 132 1.71 9.01 9.32
C ASP A 132 3.23 8.87 9.46
N SER A 133 3.92 9.94 9.84
CA SER A 133 5.36 9.94 10.07
C SER A 133 5.76 8.78 10.99
N GLY A 134 6.66 7.92 10.51
CA GLY A 134 7.15 6.74 11.23
C GLY A 134 6.16 5.57 11.34
N VAL A 135 5.02 5.61 10.62
CA VAL A 135 4.00 4.56 10.65
C VAL A 135 3.82 3.97 9.24
N GLU A 136 4.38 2.79 9.02
CA GLU A 136 4.12 2.00 7.82
C GLU A 136 2.78 1.26 7.92
N VAL A 137 1.95 1.37 6.87
CA VAL A 137 0.61 0.77 6.83
C VAL A 137 0.42 0.00 5.54
N GLY A 138 0.21 -1.32 5.66
CA GLY A 138 0.04 -2.26 4.55
C GLY A 138 -1.38 -2.77 4.36
N ASP A 139 -1.93 -3.45 5.36
CA ASP A 139 -3.25 -4.09 5.32
C ASP A 139 -4.31 -3.23 6.03
N TYR A 140 -4.73 -2.15 5.36
CA TYR A 140 -5.71 -1.20 5.92
C TYR A 140 -7.12 -1.46 5.41
N GLN A 141 -8.13 -1.16 6.22
CA GLN A 141 -9.52 -1.15 5.77
C GLN A 141 -10.23 0.05 6.34
N VAL A 142 -10.78 0.89 5.47
CA VAL A 142 -11.51 2.08 5.90
C VAL A 142 -12.99 1.78 5.85
N HIS A 143 -13.66 2.05 6.96
CA HIS A 143 -15.10 1.88 7.09
C HIS A 143 -15.75 3.22 7.43
N VAL A 144 -16.80 3.57 6.70
CA VAL A 144 -17.65 4.74 6.94
C VAL A 144 -19.07 4.22 7.15
N ASP A 145 -19.70 4.61 8.26
CA ASP A 145 -21.03 4.14 8.65
C ASP A 145 -21.21 2.61 8.67
N GLY A 146 -20.12 1.87 8.93
CA GLY A 146 -20.09 0.42 8.97
C GLY A 146 -19.89 -0.27 7.61
N GLU A 147 -19.86 0.49 6.51
CA GLU A 147 -19.56 -0.02 5.17
C GLU A 147 -18.08 0.18 4.85
N ARG A 148 -17.45 -0.83 4.25
CA ARG A 148 -16.05 -0.75 3.81
C ARG A 148 -15.99 0.07 2.53
N VAL A 149 -15.29 1.20 2.58
CA VAL A 149 -15.17 2.15 1.46
C VAL A 149 -13.79 2.17 0.81
N LEU A 150 -12.80 1.54 1.45
CA LEU A 150 -11.45 1.43 0.90
C LEU A 150 -10.73 0.22 1.50
N LYS A 151 -9.95 -0.47 0.65
CA LYS A 151 -9.00 -1.53 0.99
C LYS A 151 -7.71 -1.34 0.19
N PRO A 152 -6.57 -1.94 0.57
CA PRO A 152 -5.38 -1.94 -0.25
C PRO A 152 -5.63 -2.66 -1.57
N THR A 153 -4.88 -2.29 -2.60
CA THR A 153 -4.81 -3.08 -3.83
C THR A 153 -3.95 -4.32 -3.64
N ALA A 154 -4.08 -5.27 -4.57
CA ALA A 154 -3.28 -6.46 -4.64
C ALA A 154 -1.78 -6.14 -4.65
N ILE A 155 -1.37 -5.13 -5.42
CA ILE A 155 0.03 -4.72 -5.51
C ILE A 155 0.51 -4.06 -4.21
N GLU A 156 -0.30 -3.20 -3.58
CA GLU A 156 0.05 -2.57 -2.30
C GLU A 156 0.25 -3.62 -1.18
N MET A 157 -0.60 -4.65 -1.16
CA MET A 157 -0.46 -5.78 -0.24
C MET A 157 0.82 -6.57 -0.51
N ALA A 158 1.14 -6.85 -1.78
CA ALA A 158 2.33 -7.59 -2.16
C ALA A 158 3.61 -6.82 -1.77
N GLU A 159 3.70 -5.55 -2.14
CA GLU A 159 4.84 -4.67 -1.82
C GLU A 159 5.08 -4.55 -0.32
N PHE A 160 4.02 -4.37 0.47
CA PHE A 160 4.14 -4.33 1.91
C PHE A 160 4.71 -5.64 2.49
N ASN A 161 4.27 -6.79 1.97
CA ASN A 161 4.80 -8.07 2.41
C ASN A 161 6.24 -8.32 1.93
N PHE A 162 6.65 -7.78 0.78
CA PHE A 162 8.05 -7.79 0.36
C PHE A 162 8.94 -6.95 1.29
N LYS A 163 8.48 -5.77 1.71
CA LYS A 163 9.18 -4.96 2.73
C LYS A 163 9.30 -5.71 4.06
N LYS A 164 8.20 -6.34 4.51
CA LYS A 164 8.21 -7.19 5.70
C LYS A 164 9.21 -8.34 5.58
N ALA A 165 9.29 -8.96 4.41
CA ALA A 165 10.26 -10.01 4.09
C ALA A 165 11.70 -9.50 4.19
N ASP A 166 12.00 -8.33 3.63
CA ASP A 166 13.32 -7.69 3.74
C ASP A 166 13.69 -7.41 5.21
N HIS A 167 12.75 -6.91 6.03
CA HIS A 167 12.97 -6.75 7.46
C HIS A 167 13.29 -8.07 8.18
N LEU A 168 12.61 -9.15 7.81
CA LEU A 168 12.88 -10.48 8.36
C LEU A 168 14.27 -10.99 7.94
N LEU A 169 14.66 -10.81 6.69
CA LEU A 169 15.97 -11.22 6.17
C LEU A 169 17.12 -10.45 6.82
N ARG A 170 16.96 -9.15 7.09
CA ARG A 170 17.95 -8.37 7.87
C ARG A 170 18.08 -8.87 9.30
N ALA A 171 16.99 -9.39 9.88
CA ALA A 171 17.03 -10.03 11.19
C ALA A 171 17.66 -11.44 11.16
N ALA A 172 17.79 -12.06 9.97
CA ALA A 172 18.43 -13.36 9.77
C ALA A 172 19.96 -13.30 9.76
N ASP A 173 20.57 -12.11 9.82
CA ASP A 173 22.03 -11.92 9.92
C ASP A 173 22.64 -12.39 11.28
N SER A 174 21.94 -13.23 12.03
CA SER A 174 22.47 -13.89 13.23
C SER A 174 23.38 -15.05 12.85
N GLU A 175 24.48 -15.27 13.57
CA GLU A 175 25.31 -16.49 13.44
C GLU A 175 24.59 -17.77 13.92
N GLU A 176 23.34 -17.66 14.37
CA GLU A 176 22.54 -18.78 14.89
C GLU A 176 21.74 -19.47 13.78
N PHE A 177 22.23 -20.62 13.33
CA PHE A 177 21.58 -21.47 12.32
C PHE A 177 20.07 -21.71 12.55
N LEU A 178 19.64 -21.90 13.80
CA LEU A 178 18.23 -22.12 14.13
C LEU A 178 17.37 -20.88 13.84
N ILE A 179 17.89 -19.69 14.11
CA ILE A 179 17.19 -18.42 13.85
C ILE A 179 17.09 -18.21 12.34
N GLU A 180 18.20 -18.36 11.61
CA GLU A 180 18.25 -18.23 10.16
C GLU A 180 17.25 -19.18 9.48
N THR A 181 17.31 -20.47 9.82
CA THR A 181 16.41 -21.48 9.25
C THR A 181 14.94 -21.19 9.57
N THR A 182 14.65 -20.75 10.79
CA THR A 182 13.28 -20.40 11.20
C THR A 182 12.76 -19.23 10.37
N ILE A 183 13.58 -18.19 10.19
CA ILE A 183 13.21 -17.04 9.37
C ILE A 183 12.95 -17.47 7.93
N VAL A 184 13.85 -18.24 7.32
CA VAL A 184 13.69 -18.71 5.93
C VAL A 184 12.44 -19.57 5.75
N GLN A 185 12.11 -20.44 6.70
CA GLN A 185 10.85 -21.20 6.67
C GLN A 185 9.61 -20.31 6.75
N GLN A 186 9.63 -19.28 7.61
CA GLN A 186 8.57 -18.28 7.66
C GLN A 186 8.47 -17.48 6.36
N MET A 187 9.61 -17.20 5.71
CA MET A 187 9.67 -16.54 4.40
C MET A 187 9.01 -17.37 3.30
N ILE A 188 9.24 -18.69 3.27
CA ILE A 188 8.53 -19.60 2.35
C ILE A 188 7.02 -19.49 2.56
N GLY A 189 6.57 -19.56 3.81
CA GLY A 189 5.15 -19.41 4.15
C GLY A 189 4.58 -18.05 3.73
N LEU A 190 5.33 -16.97 3.97
CA LEU A 190 4.96 -15.60 3.63
C LEU A 190 4.86 -15.43 2.11
N MET A 191 5.87 -15.81 1.34
CA MET A 191 5.91 -15.62 -0.12
C MET A 191 4.82 -16.41 -0.84
N VAL A 192 4.54 -17.65 -0.42
CA VAL A 192 3.38 -18.41 -0.94
C VAL A 192 2.06 -17.70 -0.61
N THR A 193 1.94 -17.10 0.57
CA THR A 193 0.75 -16.32 0.93
C THR A 193 0.64 -15.04 0.10
N VAL A 194 1.78 -14.39 -0.21
CA VAL A 194 1.82 -13.17 -1.05
C VAL A 194 1.31 -13.46 -2.45
N ILE A 195 1.81 -14.49 -3.14
CA ILE A 195 1.33 -14.80 -4.50
C ILE A 195 -0.15 -15.20 -4.50
N GLU A 196 -0.59 -15.99 -3.50
CA GLU A 196 -1.99 -16.39 -3.40
C GLU A 196 -2.92 -15.18 -3.19
N THR A 197 -2.54 -14.29 -2.27
CA THR A 197 -3.31 -13.10 -1.93
C THR A 197 -3.34 -12.12 -3.09
N TYR A 198 -2.18 -11.88 -3.73
CA TYR A 198 -2.08 -11.04 -4.92
C TYR A 198 -2.99 -11.55 -6.03
N LEU A 199 -2.93 -12.84 -6.38
CA LEU A 199 -3.78 -13.40 -7.44
C LEU A 199 -5.27 -13.33 -7.09
N LYS A 200 -5.65 -13.51 -5.82
CA LYS A 200 -7.04 -13.38 -5.37
C LYS A 200 -7.54 -11.94 -5.49
N GLU A 201 -6.82 -11.00 -4.91
CA GLU A 201 -7.23 -9.59 -4.89
C GLU A 201 -7.17 -8.99 -6.29
N LYS A 202 -6.14 -9.32 -7.09
CA LYS A 202 -6.02 -8.81 -8.46
C LYS A 202 -7.13 -9.34 -9.37
N TYR A 203 -7.56 -10.59 -9.19
CA TYR A 203 -8.74 -11.10 -9.88
C TYR A 203 -10.00 -10.32 -9.50
N VAL A 204 -10.21 -10.01 -8.22
CA VAL A 204 -11.35 -9.20 -7.75
C VAL A 204 -11.32 -7.80 -8.35
N GLU A 205 -10.16 -7.14 -8.35
CA GLU A 205 -9.97 -5.81 -8.96
C GLU A 205 -10.35 -5.81 -10.43
N LEU A 206 -9.70 -6.67 -11.23
CA LEU A 206 -9.94 -6.76 -12.66
C LEU A 206 -11.37 -7.18 -12.98
N SER A 207 -11.97 -8.05 -12.18
CA SER A 207 -13.36 -8.47 -12.35
C SER A 207 -14.33 -7.31 -12.15
N ARG A 208 -14.07 -6.40 -11.20
CA ARG A 208 -14.91 -5.21 -10.97
C ARG A 208 -14.75 -4.18 -12.07
N GLU A 209 -13.53 -4.04 -12.58
CA GLU A 209 -13.21 -3.07 -13.62
C GLU A 209 -13.75 -3.50 -15.00
N ASN A 210 -13.70 -4.80 -15.30
CA ASN A 210 -13.88 -5.30 -16.66
C ASN A 210 -15.12 -6.19 -16.85
N LEU A 211 -15.76 -6.67 -15.78
CA LEU A 211 -16.92 -7.56 -15.88
C LEU A 211 -18.12 -7.01 -15.11
N SER A 212 -19.32 -7.24 -15.62
CA SER A 212 -20.54 -7.07 -14.83
C SER A 212 -20.65 -8.15 -13.75
N GLU A 213 -21.48 -7.89 -12.72
CA GLU A 213 -21.82 -8.88 -11.68
C GLU A 213 -22.30 -10.20 -12.32
N GLN A 214 -23.08 -10.13 -13.40
CA GLN A 214 -23.64 -11.31 -14.05
C GLN A 214 -22.60 -12.09 -14.86
N GLU A 215 -21.67 -11.41 -15.54
CA GLU A 215 -20.54 -12.05 -16.24
C GLU A 215 -19.58 -12.72 -15.26
N THR A 216 -19.29 -12.05 -14.15
CA THR A 216 -18.53 -12.61 -13.03
C THR A 216 -19.20 -13.89 -12.52
N ILE A 217 -20.50 -13.86 -12.21
CA ILE A 217 -21.21 -15.07 -11.77
C ILE A 217 -21.18 -16.17 -12.84
N ASN A 218 -21.40 -15.84 -14.11
CA ASN A 218 -21.44 -16.81 -15.20
C ASN A 218 -20.09 -17.50 -15.40
N SER A 219 -18.99 -16.76 -15.39
CA SER A 219 -17.64 -17.34 -15.50
C SER A 219 -17.35 -18.27 -14.32
N LEU A 220 -17.66 -17.84 -13.09
CA LEU A 220 -17.50 -18.66 -11.90
C LEU A 220 -18.34 -19.96 -11.95
N LEU A 221 -19.54 -19.93 -12.52
CA LEU A 221 -20.38 -21.11 -12.68
C LEU A 221 -19.87 -22.11 -13.72
N GLN A 222 -19.02 -21.69 -14.66
CA GLN A 222 -18.35 -22.63 -15.56
C GLN A 222 -17.36 -23.52 -14.79
N ILE A 223 -16.80 -23.00 -13.70
CA ILE A 223 -15.83 -23.70 -12.84
C ILE A 223 -16.54 -24.41 -11.69
N TYR A 224 -17.54 -23.76 -11.10
CA TYR A 224 -18.28 -24.21 -9.91
C TYR A 224 -19.81 -24.26 -10.18
N PRO A 225 -20.30 -25.14 -11.07
CA PRO A 225 -21.69 -25.14 -11.52
C PRO A 225 -22.72 -25.41 -10.41
N GLY A 226 -22.30 -25.99 -9.29
CA GLY A 226 -23.19 -26.28 -8.14
C GLY A 226 -23.48 -25.08 -7.24
N ASP A 227 -22.79 -23.94 -7.42
CA ASP A 227 -22.76 -22.86 -6.44
C ASP A 227 -23.63 -21.65 -6.79
N GLU A 228 -24.49 -21.73 -7.81
CA GLU A 228 -25.32 -20.61 -8.26
C GLU A 228 -26.12 -19.96 -7.13
N LYS A 229 -26.77 -20.77 -6.28
CA LYS A 229 -27.53 -20.24 -5.14
C LYS A 229 -26.62 -19.53 -4.14
N LYS A 230 -25.38 -20.02 -3.93
CA LYS A 230 -24.43 -19.39 -3.01
C LYS A 230 -23.93 -18.07 -3.57
N LEU A 231 -23.44 -18.08 -4.82
CA LEU A 231 -22.93 -16.88 -5.51
C LEU A 231 -24.00 -15.77 -5.58
N ARG A 232 -25.26 -16.11 -5.91
CA ARG A 232 -26.34 -15.12 -6.04
C ARG A 232 -26.95 -14.64 -4.72
N LYS A 233 -27.03 -15.48 -3.67
CA LYS A 233 -27.71 -15.12 -2.40
C LYS A 233 -26.79 -14.70 -1.27
N VAL A 234 -25.58 -15.24 -1.21
CA VAL A 234 -24.69 -15.05 -0.04
C VAL A 234 -23.89 -13.75 -0.17
N GLY A 235 -23.47 -13.37 -1.38
CA GLY A 235 -22.85 -12.06 -1.65
C GLY A 235 -23.75 -10.91 -1.18
N LYS A 236 -25.02 -10.89 -1.62
CA LYS A 236 -26.00 -9.86 -1.23
C LYS A 236 -26.27 -9.77 0.27
N LYS A 237 -26.19 -10.87 1.02
CA LYS A 237 -26.41 -10.85 2.48
C LYS A 237 -25.20 -10.31 3.25
N ARG A 238 -24.01 -10.37 2.66
CA ARG A 238 -22.75 -9.94 3.28
C ARG A 238 -22.21 -8.62 2.72
N GLY A 239 -22.89 -8.02 1.74
CA GLY A 239 -22.39 -6.84 1.04
C GLY A 239 -21.10 -7.13 0.26
N LEU A 240 -20.85 -8.39 -0.11
CA LEU A 240 -19.66 -8.80 -0.84
C LEU A 240 -20.00 -8.98 -2.32
N ASP A 241 -19.08 -8.51 -3.15
CA ASP A 241 -19.07 -8.77 -4.58
C ASP A 241 -18.94 -10.28 -4.88
N PRO A 242 -19.53 -10.84 -5.96
CA PRO A 242 -19.42 -12.25 -6.28
C PRO A 242 -17.98 -12.77 -6.43
N ALA A 243 -17.06 -11.98 -7.01
CA ALA A 243 -15.66 -12.35 -7.12
C ALA A 243 -15.03 -12.44 -5.73
N GLU A 244 -15.25 -11.45 -4.85
CA GLU A 244 -14.77 -11.49 -3.47
C GLU A 244 -15.31 -12.69 -2.69
N PHE A 245 -16.60 -12.97 -2.84
CA PHE A 245 -17.20 -14.11 -2.17
C PHE A 245 -16.59 -15.44 -2.63
N ALA A 246 -16.31 -15.58 -3.93
CA ALA A 246 -15.74 -16.79 -4.50
C ALA A 246 -14.28 -16.99 -4.10
N THR A 247 -13.46 -15.93 -4.11
CA THR A 247 -12.04 -15.99 -3.69
C THR A 247 -11.89 -16.31 -2.20
N MET A 248 -12.85 -15.90 -1.35
CA MET A 248 -12.82 -16.20 0.08
C MET A 248 -13.13 -17.66 0.46
N ARG A 249 -13.87 -18.41 -0.37
CA ARG A 249 -14.46 -19.71 0.07
C ARG A 249 -14.15 -20.92 -0.80
N GLU A 250 -14.08 -20.74 -2.11
CA GLU A 250 -14.08 -21.89 -3.02
C GLU A 250 -12.75 -21.97 -3.82
N MET A 251 -11.97 -20.89 -3.87
CA MET A 251 -10.76 -20.84 -4.70
C MET A 251 -9.48 -21.02 -3.89
N ASN A 252 -8.79 -22.13 -4.15
CA ASN A 252 -7.40 -22.30 -3.80
C ASN A 252 -6.51 -21.76 -4.93
N PHE A 253 -5.87 -20.60 -4.73
CA PHE A 253 -4.93 -20.03 -5.69
C PHE A 253 -3.50 -20.57 -5.54
N GLN A 254 -3.25 -21.42 -4.54
CA GLN A 254 -2.04 -22.24 -4.50
C GLN A 254 -2.11 -23.38 -5.53
N ASP A 255 -3.31 -23.78 -5.97
CA ASP A 255 -3.46 -24.60 -7.18
C ASP A 255 -3.42 -23.69 -8.41
N ILE A 256 -2.24 -23.58 -9.03
CA ILE A 256 -2.02 -22.78 -10.24
C ILE A 256 -2.96 -23.17 -11.39
N SER A 257 -3.35 -24.45 -11.47
CA SER A 257 -4.30 -24.90 -12.49
C SER A 257 -5.69 -24.35 -12.23
N ASN A 258 -6.10 -24.29 -10.96
CA ASN A 258 -7.36 -23.68 -10.56
C ASN A 258 -7.35 -22.16 -10.75
N ALA A 259 -6.28 -21.48 -10.32
CA ALA A 259 -6.08 -20.05 -10.57
C ALA A 259 -6.17 -19.72 -12.06
N HIS A 260 -5.51 -20.50 -12.91
CA HIS A 260 -5.60 -20.34 -14.37
C HIS A 260 -7.02 -20.49 -14.89
N LYS A 261 -7.81 -21.48 -14.43
CA LYS A 261 -9.21 -21.63 -14.85
C LYS A 261 -10.03 -20.39 -14.52
N VAL A 262 -9.83 -19.81 -13.33
CA VAL A 262 -10.53 -18.61 -12.87
C VAL A 262 -10.18 -17.40 -13.74
N TYR A 263 -8.90 -17.12 -13.93
CA TYR A 263 -8.43 -16.02 -14.78
C TYR A 263 -8.84 -16.19 -16.25
N ASN A 264 -8.80 -17.40 -16.78
CA ASN A 264 -9.15 -17.67 -18.18
C ASN A 264 -10.68 -17.56 -18.41
N SER A 265 -11.49 -18.16 -17.53
CA SER A 265 -12.95 -18.13 -17.67
C SER A 265 -13.54 -16.73 -17.43
N GLY A 266 -12.99 -15.99 -16.46
CA GLY A 266 -13.48 -14.65 -16.13
C GLY A 266 -12.89 -13.56 -17.03
N LEU A 267 -11.57 -13.55 -17.18
CA LEU A 267 -10.83 -12.42 -17.76
C LEU A 267 -10.13 -12.77 -19.09
N GLY A 268 -10.33 -13.99 -19.62
CA GLY A 268 -9.65 -14.45 -20.84
C GLY A 268 -8.12 -14.53 -20.70
N PHE A 269 -7.57 -14.44 -19.48
CA PHE A 269 -6.13 -14.40 -19.26
C PHE A 269 -5.55 -15.81 -19.04
N ASN A 270 -4.58 -16.19 -19.87
CA ASN A 270 -3.87 -17.46 -19.73
C ASN A 270 -2.71 -17.35 -18.71
N LEU A 271 -3.06 -17.35 -17.43
CA LEU A 271 -2.09 -17.31 -16.32
C LEU A 271 -1.06 -18.44 -16.39
N GLN A 272 -1.48 -19.66 -16.75
CA GLN A 272 -0.59 -20.81 -16.83
C GLN A 272 0.49 -20.60 -17.90
N GLN A 273 0.12 -20.12 -19.08
CA GLN A 273 1.07 -19.79 -20.13
C GLN A 273 2.04 -18.70 -19.69
N PHE A 274 1.53 -17.63 -19.06
CA PHE A 274 2.36 -16.55 -18.54
C PHE A 274 3.43 -17.07 -17.56
N LEU A 275 3.03 -17.86 -16.55
CA LEU A 275 3.95 -18.40 -15.54
C LEU A 275 4.96 -19.39 -16.14
N ASN A 276 4.56 -20.17 -17.15
CA ASN A 276 5.45 -21.09 -17.84
C ASN A 276 6.48 -20.36 -18.71
N SER A 277 6.03 -19.40 -19.52
CA SER A 277 6.89 -18.69 -20.47
C SER A 277 7.94 -17.82 -19.79
N ASN A 278 7.69 -17.38 -18.56
CA ASN A 278 8.66 -16.63 -17.75
C ASN A 278 9.45 -17.51 -16.76
N GLY A 279 9.18 -18.82 -16.70
CA GLY A 279 9.89 -19.72 -15.79
C GLY A 279 9.52 -19.61 -14.31
N PHE A 280 8.46 -18.88 -13.95
CA PHE A 280 8.04 -18.70 -12.55
C PHE A 280 7.32 -19.91 -11.96
N ARG A 281 6.61 -20.69 -12.80
CA ARG A 281 5.79 -21.81 -12.31
C ARG A 281 6.57 -22.84 -11.48
N PRO A 282 7.73 -23.37 -11.92
CA PRO A 282 8.46 -24.37 -11.15
C PRO A 282 8.88 -23.85 -9.77
N ALA A 283 9.32 -22.59 -9.68
CA ALA A 283 9.70 -21.95 -8.42
C ALA A 283 8.52 -21.81 -7.46
N ILE A 284 7.36 -21.37 -7.96
CA ILE A 284 6.14 -21.24 -7.16
C ILE A 284 5.67 -22.62 -6.67
N GLU A 285 5.56 -23.61 -7.55
CA GLU A 285 5.11 -24.97 -7.17
C GLU A 285 6.07 -25.63 -6.18
N LYS A 286 7.38 -25.45 -6.35
CA LYS A 286 8.40 -25.92 -5.40
C LYS A 286 8.17 -25.35 -4.00
N ASN A 287 7.94 -24.04 -3.89
CA ASN A 287 7.73 -23.38 -2.59
C ASN A 287 6.36 -23.67 -1.97
N ILE A 288 5.32 -23.88 -2.79
CA ILE A 288 4.00 -24.33 -2.31
C ILE A 288 4.12 -25.71 -1.68
N ASN A 289 4.77 -26.67 -2.36
CA ASN A 289 5.00 -28.00 -1.80
C ASN A 289 5.80 -27.92 -0.51
N ARG A 290 6.86 -27.09 -0.50
CA ARG A 290 7.68 -26.90 0.69
C ARG A 290 6.93 -26.33 1.88
N ARG A 291 6.05 -25.34 1.66
CA ARG A 291 5.15 -24.82 2.70
C ARG A 291 4.28 -25.93 3.28
N HIS A 292 3.74 -26.82 2.46
CA HIS A 292 2.93 -27.95 2.93
C HIS A 292 3.76 -28.90 3.80
N GLU A 293 5.00 -29.20 3.42
CA GLU A 293 5.92 -30.02 4.22
C GLU A 293 6.20 -29.38 5.59
N ILE A 294 6.52 -28.09 5.62
CA ILE A 294 6.77 -27.34 6.87
C ILE A 294 5.55 -27.43 7.81
N ILE A 295 4.34 -27.22 7.28
CA ILE A 295 3.09 -27.21 8.05
C ILE A 295 2.71 -28.61 8.54
N HIS A 296 2.86 -29.63 7.71
CA HIS A 296 2.30 -30.96 7.97
C HIS A 296 3.31 -31.95 8.56
N GLU A 297 4.59 -31.82 8.24
CA GLU A 297 5.63 -32.77 8.67
C GLU A 297 6.49 -32.23 9.83
N GLY A 298 6.28 -30.97 10.22
CA GLY A 298 6.97 -30.30 11.31
C GLY A 298 8.28 -29.61 10.86
N PRO A 299 8.64 -28.47 11.48
CA PRO A 299 9.78 -27.66 11.06
C PRO A 299 11.09 -28.45 11.03
N ASP A 300 11.30 -29.35 12.01
CA ASP A 300 12.53 -30.13 12.16
C ASP A 300 12.81 -31.08 10.98
N LYS A 301 11.77 -31.64 10.34
CA LYS A 301 11.95 -32.52 9.18
C LYS A 301 12.32 -31.72 7.92
N ALA A 302 11.82 -30.50 7.80
CA ALA A 302 12.21 -29.56 6.76
C ALA A 302 13.67 -29.07 6.94
N MET A 303 14.20 -29.00 8.17
CA MET A 303 15.60 -28.61 8.41
C MET A 303 16.63 -29.64 7.90
N LEU A 304 16.20 -30.86 7.54
CA LEU A 304 17.10 -32.01 7.29
C LEU A 304 17.34 -32.34 5.81
N GLU A 305 16.80 -31.56 4.86
CA GLU A 305 17.12 -31.74 3.43
C GLU A 305 18.49 -31.13 3.08
N THR A 306 19.53 -31.89 3.33
CA THR A 306 20.93 -31.52 3.04
C THR A 306 21.32 -31.83 1.60
N SER A 307 22.01 -30.91 0.94
CA SER A 307 22.53 -31.05 -0.44
C SER A 307 23.65 -32.07 -0.60
N GLY A 308 24.06 -32.77 0.46
CA GLY A 308 25.19 -33.69 0.47
C GLY A 308 25.73 -33.99 1.88
N PRO A 309 26.82 -34.77 2.00
CA PRO A 309 27.41 -35.18 3.28
C PRO A 309 27.97 -34.02 4.13
N ASP A 310 28.13 -32.83 3.54
CA ASP A 310 28.73 -31.66 4.19
C ASP A 310 27.69 -30.65 4.74
N GLY A 311 26.39 -30.97 4.68
CA GLY A 311 25.44 -30.52 5.70
C GLY A 311 24.76 -29.15 5.59
N THR A 312 24.82 -28.41 4.48
CA THR A 312 23.97 -27.20 4.34
C THR A 312 22.56 -27.61 3.88
N PRO A 313 21.49 -27.28 4.62
CA PRO A 313 20.14 -27.55 4.17
C PRO A 313 19.76 -26.59 3.03
N VAL A 314 19.19 -27.12 1.94
CA VAL A 314 18.88 -26.39 0.68
C VAL A 314 17.92 -25.20 0.89
N PHE A 315 17.21 -25.18 2.00
CA PHE A 315 16.10 -24.26 2.29
C PHE A 315 16.25 -23.53 3.63
N ALA A 316 17.47 -23.45 4.16
CA ALA A 316 17.73 -22.96 5.51
C ALA A 316 18.60 -21.72 5.55
N ASP A 317 19.19 -21.31 4.43
CA ASP A 317 20.09 -20.17 4.38
C ASP A 317 19.40 -18.87 3.92
N LYS A 318 19.97 -17.75 4.37
CA LYS A 318 19.52 -16.40 4.02
C LYS A 318 19.53 -16.18 2.51
N GLU A 319 20.52 -16.72 1.80
CA GLU A 319 20.62 -16.62 0.34
C GLU A 319 19.38 -17.21 -0.35
N TYR A 320 18.88 -18.36 0.10
CA TYR A 320 17.62 -18.91 -0.37
C TYR A 320 16.46 -17.95 -0.12
N GLY A 321 16.39 -17.36 1.07
CA GLY A 321 15.37 -16.37 1.43
C GLY A 321 15.39 -15.12 0.55
N GLU A 322 16.58 -14.59 0.24
CA GLU A 322 16.78 -13.45 -0.67
C GLU A 322 16.36 -13.78 -2.10
N ASN A 323 16.79 -14.94 -2.62
CA ASN A 323 16.41 -15.43 -3.94
C ASN A 323 14.89 -15.62 -4.05
N LEU A 324 14.26 -16.18 -3.01
CA LEU A 324 12.82 -16.37 -2.95
C LEU A 324 12.06 -15.05 -3.06
N VAL A 325 12.46 -14.02 -2.31
CA VAL A 325 11.85 -12.68 -2.40
C VAL A 325 12.03 -12.09 -3.79
N SER A 326 13.24 -12.20 -4.35
CA SER A 326 13.55 -11.70 -5.69
C SER A 326 12.68 -12.36 -6.76
N GLU A 327 12.58 -13.69 -6.77
CA GLU A 327 11.78 -14.44 -7.75
C GLU A 327 10.28 -14.10 -7.65
N PHE A 328 9.73 -14.02 -6.43
CA PHE A 328 8.31 -13.71 -6.23
C PHE A 328 7.99 -12.24 -6.55
N SER A 329 8.87 -11.31 -6.16
CA SER A 329 8.75 -9.90 -6.53
C SER A 329 8.78 -9.73 -8.04
N GLU A 330 9.72 -10.36 -8.72
CA GLU A 330 9.81 -10.29 -10.17
C GLU A 330 8.57 -10.88 -10.85
N CYS A 331 8.08 -12.03 -10.36
CA CYS A 331 6.85 -12.64 -10.86
C CYS A 331 5.66 -11.68 -10.75
N ILE A 332 5.45 -11.07 -9.58
CA ILE A 332 4.35 -10.13 -9.36
C ILE A 332 4.51 -8.88 -10.21
N SER A 333 5.69 -8.26 -10.26
CA SER A 333 5.91 -7.06 -11.08
C SER A 333 5.66 -7.31 -12.56
N ARG A 334 6.12 -8.45 -13.11
CA ARG A 334 5.85 -8.79 -14.52
C ARG A 334 4.38 -9.14 -14.77
N LEU A 335 3.72 -9.76 -13.80
CA LEU A 335 2.31 -10.11 -13.91
C LEU A 335 1.44 -8.84 -13.87
N GLU A 336 1.74 -7.91 -12.97
CA GLU A 336 1.07 -6.60 -12.87
C GLU A 336 1.16 -5.85 -14.20
N GLN A 337 2.37 -5.66 -14.73
CA GLN A 337 2.59 -5.01 -16.02
C GLN A 337 1.82 -5.70 -17.16
N LYS A 338 1.78 -7.04 -17.14
CA LYS A 338 1.11 -7.80 -18.20
C LYS A 338 -0.42 -7.65 -18.13
N LEU A 339 -0.99 -7.60 -16.93
CA LEU A 339 -2.42 -7.44 -16.70
C LEU A 339 -2.85 -6.00 -17.01
N GLU A 340 -2.09 -4.99 -16.60
CA GLU A 340 -2.37 -3.58 -16.94
C GLU A 340 -2.33 -3.30 -18.45
N ALA A 341 -1.43 -3.97 -19.17
CA ALA A 341 -1.31 -3.83 -20.62
C ALA A 341 -2.37 -4.63 -21.41
N GLN A 342 -3.16 -5.48 -20.75
CA GLN A 342 -4.16 -6.30 -21.43
C GLN A 342 -5.46 -5.54 -21.57
N ASP A 343 -5.96 -5.51 -22.80
CA ASP A 343 -7.32 -5.07 -23.08
C ASP A 343 -8.27 -6.24 -22.77
N PHE A 344 -9.18 -6.03 -21.81
CA PHE A 344 -10.17 -7.02 -21.36
C PHE A 344 -11.55 -6.81 -22.02
N SER A 345 -11.65 -5.95 -23.05
CA SER A 345 -12.89 -5.58 -23.74
C SER A 345 -13.56 -6.68 -24.57
#